data_AF-A0A2V5RD96-F1
#
_entry.id   AF-A0A2V5RD96-F1
#
_cell.length_a   1.000
_cell.length_b   1.000
_cell.length_c   1.000
_cell.angle_alpha   90.00
_cell.angle_beta   90.00
_cell.angle_gamma   90.00
#
_symmetry.space_group_name_H-M   'P 1'
#
loop_
_entity.id
_entity.type
_entity.pdbx_description
1 polymer ?
#
loop_
_entity_poly.entity_id
_entity_poly.type
_entity_poly.pdbx_seq_one_letter_code
_entity_poly.pdbx_strand_id
1 'polypeptide(L)'
;MKSKLMLILVLLPVIATQANALTPDELNQITFEQKIGQQISTDLRFRDSGGTLVRLEECLDSKPTLLVLGYFHCPMLCTFINNG
;
A
#
# COMPACT_ATOMS: atom_id res chain seq x y z
N MET A 1 -2.54 20.12 38.46
CA MET A 1 -3.03 19.95 37.06
C MET A 1 -1.95 20.15 35.99
N LYS A 2 -1.07 21.16 36.11
CA LYS A 2 0.01 21.45 35.13
C LYS A 2 1.07 20.35 35.01
N SER A 3 1.43 19.69 36.12
CA SER A 3 2.43 18.61 36.16
C SER A 3 1.97 17.31 35.46
N LYS A 4 0.69 16.92 35.60
CA LYS A 4 0.14 15.76 34.86
C LYS A 4 0.10 16.01 33.34
N LEU A 5 -0.17 17.25 32.92
CA LEU A 5 -0.18 17.65 31.51
C LEU A 5 1.23 17.59 30.89
N MET A 6 2.25 17.98 31.67
CA MET A 6 3.66 17.91 31.26
C MET A 6 4.17 16.46 31.16
N LEU A 7 3.68 15.55 32.02
CA LEU A 7 4.07 14.13 31.97
C LEU A 7 3.48 13.41 30.74
N ILE A 8 2.27 13.76 30.32
CA ILE A 8 1.60 13.17 29.14
C ILE A 8 2.25 13.64 27.82
N LEU A 9 2.72 14.89 27.76
CA LEU A 9 3.37 15.44 26.55
C LEU A 9 4.75 14.80 26.29
N VAL A 10 5.43 14.32 27.34
CA VAL A 10 6.76 13.69 27.23
C VAL A 10 6.68 12.21 26.81
N LEU A 11 5.57 11.51 27.08
CA LEU A 11 5.39 10.10 26.69
C LEU A 11 4.90 9.88 25.25
N LEU A 12 4.45 10.93 24.55
CA LEU A 12 3.82 10.80 23.23
C LEU A 12 4.74 10.41 22.04
N PRO A 13 6.07 10.62 22.02
CA PRO A 13 6.87 10.31 20.83
C PRO A 13 7.34 8.85 20.76
N VAL A 14 7.08 8.02 21.77
CA VAL A 14 7.65 6.66 21.87
C VAL A 14 6.99 5.65 20.92
N ILE A 15 5.88 6.00 20.26
CA ILE A 15 5.16 5.10 19.32
C ILE A 15 5.44 5.48 17.85
N ALA A 16 6.54 6.20 17.56
CA ALA A 16 7.02 6.33 16.20
C ALA A 16 7.70 5.02 15.78
N THR A 17 6.93 4.01 15.36
CA THR A 17 7.46 2.86 14.64
C THR A 17 8.09 3.37 13.34
N GLN A 18 9.41 3.41 13.33
CA GLN A 18 10.19 3.81 12.17
C GLN A 18 9.96 2.76 11.08
N ALA A 19 9.57 3.18 9.88
CA ALA A 19 9.55 2.29 8.74
C ALA A 19 11.01 1.94 8.40
N ASN A 20 11.43 0.71 8.71
CA ASN A 20 12.76 0.24 8.36
C ASN A 20 12.82 0.09 6.84
N ALA A 21 13.72 0.84 6.21
CA ALA A 21 14.07 0.60 4.82
C ALA A 21 14.82 -0.73 4.72
N LEU A 22 14.57 -1.48 3.64
CA LEU A 22 15.29 -2.71 3.36
C LEU A 22 16.77 -2.41 3.16
N THR A 23 17.62 -3.27 3.72
CA THR A 23 19.05 -3.28 3.46
C THR A 23 19.34 -3.73 2.02
N PRO A 24 20.52 -3.41 1.46
CA PRO A 24 20.91 -3.91 0.13
C PRO A 24 20.83 -5.43 0.02
N ASP A 25 21.22 -6.16 1.05
CA ASP A 25 21.18 -7.63 1.06
C ASP A 25 19.74 -8.17 1.07
N GLU A 26 18.82 -7.52 1.78
CA GLU A 26 17.39 -7.86 1.74
C GLU A 26 16.76 -7.55 0.38
N LEU A 27 17.14 -6.42 -0.25
CA LEU A 27 16.70 -6.07 -1.59
C LEU A 27 17.16 -7.10 -2.63
N ASN A 28 18.39 -7.61 -2.50
CA ASN A 28 18.94 -8.63 -3.39
C ASN A 28 18.21 -9.98 -3.30
N GLN A 29 17.48 -10.22 -2.21
CA GLN A 29 16.67 -11.44 -2.03
C GLN A 29 15.25 -11.31 -2.60
N ILE A 30 14.83 -10.12 -3.02
CA ILE A 30 13.53 -9.92 -3.63
C ILE A 30 13.52 -10.62 -5.00
N THR A 31 12.55 -11.52 -5.16
CA THR A 31 12.29 -12.23 -6.41
C THR A 31 10.84 -12.03 -6.83
N PHE A 32 10.57 -12.28 -8.11
CA PHE A 32 9.23 -12.24 -8.67
C PHE A 32 8.81 -13.64 -9.11
N GLU A 33 7.83 -14.20 -8.41
CA GLU A 33 7.23 -15.49 -8.76
C GLU A 33 5.97 -15.26 -9.62
N GLN A 34 5.99 -15.75 -10.86
CA GLN A 34 4.85 -15.63 -11.77
C GLN A 34 3.83 -16.74 -11.53
N LYS A 35 2.63 -16.38 -11.10
CA LYS A 35 1.50 -17.30 -10.86
C LYS A 35 0.46 -17.21 -11.98
N ILE A 36 0.88 -17.48 -13.22
CA ILE A 36 0.02 -17.38 -14.39
C ILE A 36 -1.13 -18.40 -14.32
N GLY A 37 -2.35 -17.96 -14.64
CA GLY A 37 -3.56 -18.78 -14.53
C GLY A 37 -4.12 -18.89 -13.12
N GLN A 38 -3.41 -18.41 -12.09
CA GLN A 38 -3.95 -18.35 -10.74
C GLN A 38 -4.98 -17.22 -10.64
N GLN A 39 -6.18 -17.55 -10.16
CA GLN A 39 -7.26 -16.60 -9.99
C GLN A 39 -7.02 -15.73 -8.75
N ILE A 40 -7.15 -14.41 -8.92
CA ILE A 40 -7.21 -13.47 -7.79
C ILE A 40 -8.60 -13.55 -7.17
N SER A 41 -8.67 -13.55 -5.83
CA SER A 41 -9.95 -13.58 -5.13
C SER A 41 -10.79 -12.34 -5.47
N THR A 42 -12.02 -12.54 -5.91
CA THR A 42 -12.88 -11.45 -6.39
C THR A 42 -13.57 -10.69 -5.26
N ASP A 43 -13.53 -11.23 -4.04
CA ASP A 43 -14.08 -10.64 -2.82
C ASP A 43 -13.12 -9.72 -2.06
N LEU A 44 -11.90 -9.50 -2.58
CA LEU A 44 -10.94 -8.55 -2.03
C LEU A 44 -11.58 -7.16 -1.92
N ARG A 45 -11.40 -6.52 -0.77
CA ARG A 45 -11.99 -5.21 -0.44
C ARG A 45 -10.95 -4.10 -0.57
N PHE A 46 -11.32 -3.06 -1.28
CA PHE A 46 -10.51 -1.86 -1.50
C PHE A 46 -11.28 -0.61 -1.10
N ARG A 47 -10.58 0.53 -1.09
CA ARG A 47 -11.21 1.85 -1.08
C ARG A 47 -10.99 2.51 -2.43
N ASP A 48 -12.05 3.04 -3.01
CA ASP A 48 -11.93 3.88 -4.20
C ASP A 48 -11.31 5.26 -3.86
N SER A 49 -11.16 6.11 -4.87
CA SER A 49 -10.63 7.47 -4.70
C SER A 49 -11.53 8.40 -3.87
N GLY A 50 -12.82 8.08 -3.73
CA GLY A 50 -13.76 8.77 -2.84
C GLY A 50 -13.76 8.23 -1.40
N GLY A 51 -13.05 7.14 -1.13
CA GLY A 51 -13.00 6.46 0.16
C GLY A 51 -14.09 5.40 0.38
N THR A 52 -14.94 5.15 -0.63
CA THR A 52 -15.99 4.14 -0.60
C THR A 52 -15.38 2.75 -0.58
N LEU A 53 -15.92 1.85 0.24
CA LEU A 53 -15.52 0.44 0.23
C LEU A 53 -16.11 -0.25 -1.00
N VAL A 54 -15.25 -0.90 -1.79
CA VAL A 54 -15.62 -1.64 -3.01
C VAL A 54 -14.99 -3.03 -2.99
N ARG A 55 -15.65 -4.03 -3.59
CA ARG A 55 -15.05 -5.34 -3.85
C ARG A 55 -14.45 -5.39 -5.25
N LEU A 56 -13.41 -6.21 -5.45
CA LEU A 56 -12.74 -6.32 -6.74
C LEU A 56 -13.71 -6.66 -7.88
N GLU A 57 -14.66 -7.58 -7.66
CA GLU A 57 -15.67 -7.94 -8.67
C GLU A 57 -16.53 -6.79 -9.17
N GLU A 58 -16.77 -5.77 -8.34
CA GLU A 58 -17.55 -4.59 -8.71
C GLU A 58 -16.81 -3.75 -9.77
N CYS A 59 -15.50 -3.94 -9.92
CA CYS A 59 -14.65 -3.26 -10.90
C CYS A 59 -14.43 -4.04 -12.21
N LEU A 60 -14.84 -5.32 -12.31
CA LEU A 60 -14.45 -6.21 -13.42
C LEU A 60 -15.35 -6.12 -14.67
N ASP A 61 -16.51 -5.45 -14.61
CA ASP A 61 -17.45 -5.13 -15.71
C ASP A 61 -17.59 -6.16 -16.87
N SER A 62 -17.46 -7.46 -16.57
CA SER A 62 -17.44 -8.56 -17.57
C SER A 62 -16.46 -8.36 -18.75
N LYS A 63 -15.38 -7.58 -18.55
CA LYS A 63 -14.38 -7.27 -19.58
C LYS A 63 -12.98 -7.73 -19.13
N PRO A 64 -12.07 -7.99 -20.08
CA PRO A 64 -10.65 -8.14 -19.74
C PRO A 64 -10.20 -6.91 -18.96
N THR A 65 -9.75 -7.12 -17.72
CA THR A 65 -9.39 -6.05 -16.79
C THR A 65 -7.89 -6.06 -16.58
N LEU A 66 -7.25 -4.90 -16.74
CA LEU A 66 -5.85 -4.69 -16.38
C LEU A 66 -5.77 -4.10 -14.96
N LEU A 67 -5.12 -4.81 -14.05
CA LEU A 67 -4.84 -4.32 -12.70
C LEU A 67 -3.45 -3.69 -12.65
N VAL A 68 -3.39 -2.39 -12.38
CA VAL A 68 -2.12 -1.65 -12.24
C VAL A 68 -1.83 -1.43 -10.76
N LEU A 69 -0.73 -2.00 -10.26
CA LEU A 69 -0.29 -1.82 -8.89
C LEU A 69 0.64 -0.59 -8.81
N GLY A 70 0.18 0.44 -8.12
CA GLY A 70 0.95 1.66 -7.88
C GLY A 70 0.97 2.03 -6.40
N TYR A 71 1.89 2.91 -6.04
CA TYR A 71 1.95 3.52 -4.71
C TYR A 71 2.23 5.02 -4.84
N PHE A 72 1.66 5.81 -3.93
CA PHE A 72 1.89 7.24 -3.89
C PHE A 72 3.34 7.56 -3.55
N HIS A 73 3.84 8.68 -4.09
CA HIS A 73 5.24 9.12 -3.93
C HIS A 73 6.28 8.09 -4.39
N CYS A 74 5.91 7.26 -5.35
CA CYS A 74 6.80 6.33 -6.00
C CYS A 74 7.91 7.08 -6.75
N PRO A 75 9.16 7.01 -6.25
CA PRO A 75 10.24 7.88 -6.72
C PRO A 75 10.71 7.52 -8.14
N MET A 76 10.39 6.32 -8.61
CA MET A 76 10.85 5.74 -9.88
C MET A 76 9.73 4.89 -10.51
N LEU A 77 9.60 4.93 -11.84
CA LEU A 77 8.65 4.16 -12.68
C LEU A 77 7.15 4.56 -12.63
N CYS A 78 6.56 4.90 -11.48
CA CYS A 78 5.10 5.09 -11.45
C CYS A 78 4.61 6.28 -12.28
N THR A 79 5.41 7.34 -12.41
CA THR A 79 5.14 8.45 -13.34
C THR A 79 5.06 7.97 -14.79
N PHE A 80 5.88 6.99 -15.19
CA PHE A 80 5.87 6.43 -16.55
C PHE A 80 4.60 5.62 -16.81
N ILE A 81 4.15 4.84 -15.84
CA ILE A 81 2.93 4.03 -15.96
C ILE A 81 1.67 4.91 -15.98
N ASN A 82 1.63 5.97 -15.17
CA ASN A 82 0.47 6.84 -15.05
C ASN A 82 0.37 7.93 -16.13
N ASN A 83 1.48 8.34 -16.76
CA ASN A 83 1.49 9.47 -17.70
C ASN A 83 1.53 9.08 -19.18
N GLY A 84 1.62 7.79 -19.53
CA GLY A 84 1.38 7.25 -20.87
C GLY A 84 2.06 7.99 -22.03
#